data_AF-A0A1U7EYG4-F1
#
_entry.id   AF-A0A1U7EYG4-F1
#
_cell.length_a   1.000
_cell.length_b   1.000
_cell.length_c   1.000
_cell.angle_alpha   90.00
_cell.angle_beta   90.00
_cell.angle_gamma   90.00
#
_symmetry.space_group_name_H-M   'P 1'
#
loop_
_entity.id
_entity.type
_entity.pdbx_description
1 polymer ?
#
loop_
_entity_poly.entity_id
_entity_poly.type
_entity_poly.pdbx_seq_one_letter_code
_entity_poly.pdbx_strand_id
1 'polypeptide(L)'
;MFREAMGYPTRQPNGGRVVFAGGALLAVVFVAVAMTQFGWPYGLVAVIGLLPWLLVRGYYVRVIRTTIGRDAPLPPSFSNWRALLADGATAVGISVAYMLPAAIILAPLAAVQLLGNDLSAPISALPTPVVDGVLSGVGFLAVFALMYLLGALYVLPVAVARFAYTDRVSAAFDIRAVVAGALTEDYATAWFVSVALQFFVLPVAYLLRIILVGFLLQFVVAVAVRYCYGQGVGDAMGWDPVDPDGGPVPWNELTPAVTRVAEAGAKRATTRRNTTRAGRWPDTEPAVARIKAPASDGGGEDNGNGDTNGGQEAEGDWVPASSVTIRRNDG
;
A
#
# COMPACT_ATOMS: atom_id res chain seq x y z
N MET A 1 -11.12 -4.81 1.13
CA MET A 1 -10.18 -5.28 0.09
C MET A 1 -10.63 -5.05 -1.36
N PHE A 2 -11.54 -5.81 -1.99
CA PHE A 2 -11.81 -5.68 -3.44
C PHE A 2 -12.20 -4.27 -3.90
N ARG A 3 -13.16 -3.63 -3.21
CA ARG A 3 -13.63 -2.26 -3.53
C ARG A 3 -12.51 -1.23 -3.39
N GLU A 4 -11.68 -1.36 -2.36
CA GLU A 4 -10.54 -0.46 -2.13
C GLU A 4 -9.45 -0.66 -3.18
N ALA A 5 -9.16 -1.91 -3.54
CA ALA A 5 -8.16 -2.25 -4.55
C ALA A 5 -8.53 -1.66 -5.92
N MET A 6 -9.80 -1.71 -6.32
CA MET A 6 -10.27 -1.10 -7.58
C MET A 6 -10.32 0.43 -7.53
N GLY A 7 -10.60 1.03 -6.37
CA GLY A 7 -10.61 2.48 -6.20
C GLY A 7 -9.20 3.09 -6.12
N TYR A 8 -8.22 2.31 -5.65
CA TYR A 8 -6.86 2.77 -5.37
C TYR A 8 -6.16 3.46 -6.57
N PRO A 9 -6.16 2.90 -7.80
CA PRO A 9 -5.50 3.54 -8.94
C PRO A 9 -6.10 4.88 -9.33
N THR A 10 -7.36 5.15 -8.92
CA THR A 10 -8.10 6.37 -9.28
C THR A 10 -8.13 7.41 -8.16
N ARG A 11 -7.52 7.14 -7.01
CA ARG A 11 -7.49 8.09 -5.88
C ARG A 11 -6.74 9.37 -6.26
N GLN A 12 -7.35 10.51 -5.95
CA GLN A 12 -6.73 11.83 -6.09
C GLN A 12 -5.58 11.97 -5.09
N PRO A 13 -4.50 12.72 -5.42
CA PRO A 13 -4.38 13.67 -6.55
C PRO A 13 -3.85 13.08 -7.87
N ASN A 14 -3.23 11.89 -7.84
CA ASN A 14 -2.46 11.38 -8.98
C ASN A 14 -3.22 10.36 -9.86
N GLY A 15 -4.35 9.84 -9.41
CA GLY A 15 -4.96 8.63 -9.98
C GLY A 15 -5.21 8.67 -11.49
N GLY A 16 -5.86 9.73 -11.99
CA GLY A 16 -6.14 9.86 -13.42
C GLY A 16 -4.86 9.84 -14.28
N ARG A 17 -3.87 10.66 -13.92
CA ARG A 17 -2.59 10.75 -14.63
C ARG A 17 -1.83 9.42 -14.63
N VAL A 18 -1.83 8.74 -13.50
CA VAL A 18 -1.16 7.45 -13.30
C VAL A 18 -1.80 6.36 -14.16
N VAL A 19 -3.14 6.28 -14.21
CA VAL A 19 -3.85 5.30 -15.04
C VAL A 19 -3.59 5.54 -16.53
N PHE A 20 -3.64 6.79 -16.99
CA PHE A 20 -3.32 7.12 -18.38
C PHE A 20 -1.86 6.81 -18.73
N ALA A 21 -0.90 7.22 -17.90
CA ALA A 21 0.51 6.96 -18.13
C ALA A 21 0.82 5.45 -18.13
N GLY A 22 0.29 4.70 -17.17
CA GLY A 22 0.46 3.25 -17.07
C GLY A 22 -0.18 2.51 -18.24
N GLY A 23 -1.41 2.86 -18.62
CA GLY A 23 -2.09 2.29 -19.79
C GLY A 23 -1.36 2.58 -21.10
N ALA A 24 -0.87 3.81 -21.29
CA ALA A 24 -0.07 4.19 -22.45
C ALA A 24 1.25 3.40 -22.52
N LEU A 25 1.95 3.24 -21.39
CA LEU A 25 3.16 2.42 -21.31
C LEU A 25 2.88 0.97 -21.71
N LEU A 26 1.77 0.37 -21.23
CA LEU A 26 1.37 -0.98 -21.62
C LEU A 26 1.05 -1.09 -23.12
N ALA A 27 0.43 -0.08 -23.71
CA ALA A 27 0.17 -0.04 -25.15
C ALA A 27 1.49 0.02 -25.95
N VAL A 28 2.47 0.83 -25.52
CA VAL A 28 3.81 0.88 -26.14
C VAL A 28 4.52 -0.46 -26.05
N VAL A 29 4.49 -1.12 -24.89
CA VAL A 29 5.05 -2.47 -24.71
C VAL A 29 4.38 -3.46 -25.66
N PHE A 30 3.04 -3.41 -25.75
CA PHE A 30 2.30 -4.29 -26.64
C PHE A 30 2.67 -4.09 -28.11
N VAL A 31 2.76 -2.85 -28.58
CA VAL A 31 3.19 -2.54 -29.95
C VAL A 31 4.61 -3.04 -30.19
N ALA A 32 5.53 -2.81 -29.24
CA ALA A 32 6.91 -3.28 -29.37
C ALA A 32 6.99 -4.82 -29.47
N VAL A 33 6.20 -5.54 -28.67
CA VAL A 33 6.11 -7.00 -28.74
C VAL A 33 5.46 -7.47 -30.05
N ALA A 34 4.37 -6.84 -30.48
CA ALA A 34 3.68 -7.18 -31.72
C ALA A 34 4.59 -7.00 -32.95
N MET A 35 5.44 -5.97 -32.96
CA MET A 35 6.40 -5.73 -34.04
C MET A 35 7.40 -6.87 -34.19
N THR A 36 7.76 -7.58 -33.12
CA THR A 36 8.67 -8.73 -33.21
C THR A 36 8.09 -9.89 -34.03
N GLN A 37 6.77 -9.95 -34.20
CA GLN A 37 6.09 -10.97 -34.98
C GLN A 37 6.23 -10.75 -36.50
N PHE A 38 6.65 -9.56 -36.93
CA PHE A 38 6.82 -9.21 -38.34
C PHE A 38 8.20 -9.57 -38.90
N GLY A 39 9.10 -10.14 -38.08
CA GLY A 39 10.38 -10.68 -38.52
C GLY A 39 11.59 -10.19 -37.71
N TRP A 40 12.75 -10.78 -38.00
CA TRP A 40 14.03 -10.52 -37.31
C TRP A 40 14.46 -9.04 -37.22
N PRO A 41 14.32 -8.17 -38.24
CA PRO A 41 14.79 -6.77 -38.14
C PRO A 41 14.07 -5.97 -37.05
N TYR A 42 12.88 -6.40 -36.62
CA TYR A 42 12.11 -5.78 -35.55
C TYR A 42 12.52 -6.25 -34.14
N GLY A 43 13.51 -7.14 -34.02
CA GLY A 43 14.06 -7.57 -32.73
C GLY A 43 14.61 -6.41 -31.90
N LEU A 44 15.19 -5.38 -32.55
CA LEU A 44 15.65 -4.17 -31.86
C LEU A 44 14.50 -3.37 -31.22
N VAL A 45 13.30 -3.45 -31.79
CA VAL A 45 12.10 -2.81 -31.21
C VAL A 45 11.73 -3.46 -29.87
N ALA A 46 12.01 -4.75 -29.70
CA ALA A 46 11.81 -5.43 -28.42
C ALA A 46 12.67 -4.81 -27.31
N VAL A 47 13.91 -4.42 -27.63
CA VAL A 47 14.83 -3.75 -26.69
C VAL A 47 14.26 -2.39 -26.28
N ILE A 48 13.68 -1.64 -27.22
CA ILE A 48 12.99 -0.37 -26.92
C ILE A 48 11.76 -0.61 -26.03
N GLY A 49 11.00 -1.68 -26.29
CA GLY A 49 9.85 -2.09 -25.48
C GLY A 49 10.20 -2.58 -24.07
N LEU A 50 11.45 -3.01 -23.85
CA LEU A 50 11.92 -3.46 -22.54
C LEU A 50 11.92 -2.33 -21.52
N LEU A 51 12.29 -1.11 -21.93
CA LEU A 51 12.36 0.05 -21.05
C LEU A 51 10.99 0.45 -20.44
N PRO A 52 9.91 0.66 -21.22
CA PRO A 52 8.58 0.94 -20.67
C PRO A 52 8.02 -0.25 -19.89
N TRP A 53 8.35 -1.48 -20.28
CA TRP A 53 7.97 -2.66 -19.49
C TRP A 53 8.62 -2.64 -18.11
N LEU A 54 9.91 -2.30 -18.03
CA LEU A 54 10.64 -2.22 -16.77
C LEU A 54 10.15 -1.09 -15.89
N LEU A 55 9.80 0.07 -16.47
CA LEU A 55 9.15 1.17 -15.75
C LEU A 55 7.85 0.73 -15.07
N VAL A 56 7.00 0.01 -15.79
CA VAL A 56 5.76 -0.53 -15.25
C VAL A 56 6.03 -1.55 -14.13
N ARG A 57 7.09 -2.38 -14.25
CA ARG A 57 7.51 -3.29 -13.18
C ARG A 57 7.98 -2.56 -11.92
N GLY A 58 8.77 -1.50 -12.05
CA GLY A 58 9.16 -0.67 -10.91
C GLY A 58 7.99 0.03 -10.25
N TYR A 59 7.05 0.52 -11.05
CA TYR A 59 5.82 1.13 -10.55
C TYR A 59 5.05 0.15 -9.67
N TYR A 60 4.98 -1.12 -10.07
CA TYR A 60 4.37 -2.17 -9.25
C TYR A 60 5.06 -2.41 -7.91
N VAL A 61 6.39 -2.38 -7.87
CA VAL A 61 7.14 -2.47 -6.60
C VAL A 61 6.79 -1.29 -5.70
N ARG A 62 6.75 -0.09 -6.27
CA ARG A 62 6.40 1.13 -5.53
C ARG A 62 4.97 1.10 -5.01
N VAL A 63 4.02 0.54 -5.78
CA VAL A 63 2.65 0.31 -5.28
C VAL A 63 2.68 -0.60 -4.07
N ILE A 64 3.37 -1.74 -4.13
CA ILE A 64 3.49 -2.66 -2.99
C ILE A 64 4.05 -1.90 -1.77
N ARG A 65 5.17 -1.18 -1.93
CA ARG A 65 5.79 -0.34 -0.88
C ARG A 65 4.81 0.66 -0.27
N THR A 66 4.06 1.38 -1.11
CA THR A 66 3.07 2.37 -0.63
C THR A 66 1.92 1.74 0.11
N THR A 67 1.57 0.49 -0.20
CA THR A 67 0.38 -0.17 0.35
C THR A 67 0.67 -0.97 1.62
N ILE A 68 1.91 -1.34 1.91
CA ILE A 68 2.23 -2.07 3.15
C ILE A 68 1.83 -1.25 4.38
N GLY A 69 1.03 -1.85 5.27
CA GLY A 69 0.67 -1.32 6.59
C GLY A 69 -0.23 -0.07 6.59
N ARG A 70 -0.79 0.35 5.43
CA ARG A 70 -1.55 1.61 5.32
C ARG A 70 -3.04 1.40 5.09
N ASP A 71 -3.89 2.13 5.80
CA ASP A 71 -5.36 2.06 5.62
C ASP A 71 -5.85 2.72 4.30
N ALA A 72 -5.30 3.89 3.95
CA ALA A 72 -5.73 4.69 2.81
C ALA A 72 -4.55 5.16 1.95
N PRO A 73 -3.76 4.24 1.35
CA PRO A 73 -2.60 4.62 0.57
C PRO A 73 -3.01 5.35 -0.71
N LEU A 74 -2.13 6.24 -1.16
CA LEU A 74 -2.25 7.01 -2.40
C LEU A 74 -1.41 6.37 -3.52
N PRO A 75 -1.88 6.41 -4.78
CA PRO A 75 -1.11 5.87 -5.90
C PRO A 75 0.20 6.65 -6.07
N PRO A 76 1.35 5.96 -6.20
CA PRO A 76 2.63 6.62 -6.40
C PRO A 76 2.69 7.38 -7.73
N SER A 77 3.61 8.33 -7.83
CA SER A 77 3.85 9.09 -9.06
C SER A 77 4.90 8.40 -9.96
N PHE A 78 4.92 8.77 -11.24
CA PHE A 78 5.90 8.32 -12.23
C PHE A 78 7.14 9.23 -12.35
N SER A 79 7.29 10.26 -11.50
CA SER A 79 8.33 11.30 -11.64
C SER A 79 9.76 10.72 -11.59
N ASN A 80 10.01 9.78 -10.68
CA ASN A 80 11.32 9.18 -10.44
C ASN A 80 11.57 7.96 -11.33
N TRP A 81 11.53 8.14 -12.65
CA TRP A 81 11.67 7.06 -13.64
C TRP A 81 12.96 6.24 -13.49
N ARG A 82 14.06 6.85 -13.04
CA ARG A 82 15.34 6.14 -12.79
C ARG A 82 15.21 5.13 -11.65
N ALA A 83 14.60 5.53 -10.54
CA ALA A 83 14.35 4.64 -9.42
C ALA A 83 13.37 3.52 -9.83
N LEU A 84 12.32 3.85 -10.58
CA LEU A 84 11.39 2.86 -11.14
C LEU A 84 12.11 1.84 -12.04
N LEU A 85 13.06 2.26 -12.88
CA LEU A 85 13.83 1.31 -13.68
C LEU A 85 14.69 0.37 -12.81
N ALA A 86 15.33 0.89 -11.77
CA ALA A 86 16.14 0.08 -10.85
C ALA A 86 15.29 -0.90 -10.04
N ASP A 87 14.16 -0.45 -9.49
CA ASP A 87 13.20 -1.28 -8.78
C ASP A 87 12.61 -2.36 -9.71
N GLY A 88 12.31 -1.97 -10.95
CA GLY A 88 11.81 -2.87 -11.99
C GLY A 88 12.83 -3.93 -12.38
N ALA A 89 14.09 -3.55 -12.63
CA ALA A 89 15.20 -4.46 -12.91
C ALA A 89 15.37 -5.47 -11.78
N THR A 90 15.34 -4.99 -10.54
CA THR A 90 15.51 -5.82 -9.35
C THR A 90 14.36 -6.80 -9.18
N ALA A 91 13.11 -6.34 -9.31
CA ALA A 91 11.94 -7.22 -9.23
C ALA A 91 11.91 -8.28 -10.34
N VAL A 92 12.35 -7.92 -11.55
CA VAL A 92 12.51 -8.87 -12.65
C VAL A 92 13.63 -9.86 -12.34
N GLY A 93 14.77 -9.41 -11.81
CA GLY A 93 15.86 -10.29 -11.37
C GLY A 93 15.42 -11.29 -10.31
N ILE A 94 14.66 -10.83 -9.30
CA ILE A 94 14.06 -11.71 -8.27
C ILE A 94 13.12 -12.72 -8.94
N SER A 95 12.23 -12.26 -9.83
CA SER A 95 11.30 -13.14 -10.55
C SER A 95 12.02 -14.19 -11.37
N VAL A 96 13.07 -13.81 -12.11
CA VAL A 96 13.89 -14.74 -12.90
C VAL A 96 14.57 -15.74 -11.98
N ALA A 97 15.17 -15.31 -10.88
CA ALA A 97 15.86 -16.20 -9.94
C ALA A 97 14.92 -17.27 -9.34
N TYR A 98 13.68 -16.89 -9.00
CA TYR A 98 12.67 -17.83 -8.50
C TYR A 98 12.13 -18.78 -9.57
N MET A 99 12.07 -18.35 -10.84
CA MET A 99 11.56 -19.17 -11.94
C MET A 99 12.65 -20.04 -12.59
N LEU A 100 13.93 -19.71 -12.37
CA LEU A 100 15.08 -20.34 -13.02
C LEU A 100 15.11 -21.87 -12.83
N PRO A 101 14.88 -22.45 -11.63
CA PRO A 101 14.97 -23.90 -11.46
C PRO A 101 13.93 -24.65 -12.28
N ALA A 102 12.69 -24.16 -12.32
CA ALA A 102 11.64 -24.72 -13.18
C ALA A 102 11.96 -24.51 -14.66
N ALA A 103 12.48 -23.33 -15.05
CA ALA A 103 12.81 -23.02 -16.44
C ALA A 103 13.92 -23.94 -16.98
N ILE A 104 14.95 -24.25 -16.19
CA ILE A 104 16.03 -25.17 -16.58
C ILE A 104 15.49 -26.55 -16.93
N ILE A 105 14.48 -27.02 -16.18
CA ILE A 105 13.85 -28.32 -16.41
C ILE A 105 12.84 -28.26 -17.56
N LEU A 106 11.93 -27.28 -17.56
CA LEU A 106 10.81 -27.24 -18.49
C LEU A 106 11.18 -26.72 -19.88
N ALA A 107 12.20 -25.85 -20.01
CA ALA A 107 12.55 -25.26 -21.29
C ALA A 107 13.04 -26.27 -22.34
N PRO A 108 13.92 -27.24 -22.01
CA PRO A 108 14.29 -28.30 -22.95
C PRO A 108 13.09 -29.13 -23.41
N LEU A 109 12.18 -29.46 -22.47
CA LEU A 109 10.97 -30.23 -22.77
C LEU A 109 10.06 -29.45 -23.73
N ALA A 110 9.86 -28.16 -23.50
CA ALA A 110 9.09 -27.29 -24.38
C ALA A 110 9.77 -27.11 -25.75
N ALA A 111 11.09 -27.00 -25.80
CA ALA A 111 11.85 -26.82 -27.03
C ALA A 111 11.71 -28.02 -27.97
N VAL A 112 11.78 -29.25 -27.43
CA VAL A 112 11.55 -30.49 -28.20
C VAL A 112 10.16 -30.47 -28.84
N GLN A 113 9.13 -30.13 -28.07
CA GLN A 113 7.75 -30.09 -28.56
C GLN A 113 7.54 -29.01 -29.62
N LEU A 114 8.14 -27.83 -29.45
CA LEU A 114 7.99 -26.69 -30.37
C LEU A 114 8.74 -26.86 -31.68
N LEU A 115 9.91 -27.50 -31.65
CA LEU A 115 10.73 -27.74 -32.83
C LEU A 115 10.23 -28.93 -33.66
N GLY A 116 9.21 -29.66 -33.17
CA GLY A 116 8.68 -30.84 -33.83
C GLY A 116 9.73 -31.95 -33.96
N ASN A 117 10.73 -31.97 -33.06
CA ASN A 117 11.78 -32.96 -33.09
C ASN A 117 11.17 -34.34 -32.83
N ASP A 118 11.11 -35.17 -33.87
CA ASP A 118 10.63 -36.52 -33.74
C ASP A 118 11.66 -37.38 -33.00
N LEU A 119 11.50 -37.48 -31.69
CA LEU A 119 12.32 -38.33 -30.84
C LEU A 119 11.93 -39.81 -30.95
N SER A 120 10.87 -40.19 -31.68
CA SER A 120 10.40 -41.57 -31.77
C SER A 120 11.44 -42.50 -32.40
N ALA A 121 12.18 -42.03 -33.40
CA ALA A 121 13.22 -42.80 -34.08
C ALA A 121 14.36 -43.24 -33.14
N PRO A 122 15.07 -42.35 -32.41
CA PRO A 122 16.10 -42.78 -31.46
C PRO A 122 15.54 -43.50 -30.22
N ILE A 123 14.30 -43.21 -29.81
CA ILE A 123 13.65 -43.88 -28.67
C ILE A 123 13.27 -45.32 -29.01
N SER A 124 12.82 -45.58 -30.24
CA SER A 124 12.41 -46.92 -30.69
C SER A 124 13.54 -47.96 -30.74
N ALA A 125 14.79 -47.52 -30.76
CA ALA A 125 15.97 -48.38 -30.76
C ALA A 125 16.39 -48.85 -29.35
N LEU A 126 15.77 -48.32 -28.29
CA LEU A 126 16.06 -48.67 -26.91
C LEU A 126 15.18 -49.83 -26.42
N PRO A 127 15.67 -50.65 -25.45
CA PRO A 127 14.83 -51.65 -24.79
C PRO A 127 13.61 -51.00 -24.13
N THR A 128 12.44 -51.64 -24.22
CA THR A 128 11.18 -51.09 -23.67
C THR A 128 11.25 -50.70 -22.18
N PRO A 129 11.91 -51.44 -21.27
CA PRO A 129 12.01 -51.01 -19.87
C PRO A 129 12.83 -49.72 -19.69
N VAL A 130 13.78 -49.46 -20.59
CA VAL A 130 14.61 -48.25 -20.59
C VAL A 130 13.77 -47.06 -21.06
N VAL A 131 12.97 -47.24 -22.12
CA VAL A 131 12.06 -46.21 -22.62
C VAL A 131 11.02 -45.82 -21.56
N ASP A 132 10.36 -46.80 -20.95
CA ASP A 132 9.35 -46.57 -19.92
C ASP A 132 9.95 -45.89 -18.68
N GLY A 133 11.16 -46.29 -18.27
CA GLY A 133 11.89 -45.68 -17.17
C GLY A 133 12.25 -44.21 -17.44
N VAL A 134 12.75 -43.90 -18.64
CA VAL A 134 13.09 -42.53 -19.04
C VAL A 134 11.84 -41.66 -19.15
N LEU A 135 10.77 -42.16 -19.77
CA LEU A 135 9.53 -41.40 -19.95
C LEU A 135 8.85 -41.12 -18.61
N SER A 136 8.83 -42.10 -17.70
CA SER A 136 8.35 -41.94 -16.33
C SER A 136 9.20 -40.93 -15.54
N GLY A 137 10.53 -41.02 -15.63
CA GLY A 137 11.44 -40.10 -14.96
C GLY A 137 11.30 -38.65 -15.44
N VAL A 138 11.21 -38.44 -16.76
CA VAL A 138 10.99 -37.12 -17.37
C VAL A 138 9.61 -36.58 -17.00
N GLY A 139 8.57 -37.42 -17.04
CA GLY A 139 7.22 -37.04 -16.62
C GLY A 139 7.17 -36.61 -15.15
N PHE A 140 7.78 -37.39 -14.26
CA PHE A 140 7.89 -37.05 -12.84
C PHE A 140 8.64 -35.73 -12.63
N LEU A 141 9.77 -35.54 -13.30
CA LEU A 141 10.57 -34.32 -13.20
C LEU A 141 9.81 -33.09 -13.73
N ALA A 142 9.04 -33.25 -14.82
CA ALA A 142 8.19 -32.20 -15.37
C ALA A 142 7.08 -31.80 -14.41
N VAL A 143 6.40 -32.78 -13.79
CA VAL A 143 5.37 -32.52 -12.77
C VAL A 143 5.99 -31.85 -11.55
N PHE A 144 7.14 -32.32 -11.08
CA PHE A 144 7.87 -31.69 -9.97
C PHE A 144 8.25 -30.25 -10.28
N ALA A 145 8.79 -29.98 -11.47
CA ALA A 145 9.14 -28.63 -11.90
C ALA A 145 7.91 -27.72 -12.04
N LEU A 146 6.78 -28.27 -12.50
CA LEU A 146 5.51 -27.55 -12.56
C LEU A 146 4.98 -27.21 -11.16
N MET A 147 5.03 -28.16 -10.22
CA MET A 147 4.67 -27.93 -8.82
C MET A 147 5.58 -26.88 -8.16
N TYR A 148 6.89 -26.97 -8.40
CA TYR A 148 7.83 -25.95 -7.97
C TYR A 148 7.49 -24.58 -8.57
N LEU A 149 7.18 -24.51 -9.86
CA LEU A 149 6.81 -23.28 -10.55
C LEU A 149 5.57 -22.62 -9.93
N LEU A 150 4.55 -23.40 -9.61
CA LEU A 150 3.34 -22.91 -8.93
C LEU A 150 3.67 -22.41 -7.51
N GLY A 151 4.49 -23.15 -6.75
CA GLY A 151 4.96 -22.73 -5.44
C GLY A 151 5.77 -21.43 -5.52
N ALA A 152 6.68 -21.32 -6.48
CA ALA A 152 7.46 -20.11 -6.74
C ALA A 152 6.53 -18.94 -7.08
N LEU A 153 5.51 -19.14 -7.92
CA LEU A 153 4.54 -18.11 -8.29
C LEU A 153 3.66 -17.67 -7.11
N TYR A 154 3.33 -18.59 -6.21
CA TYR A 154 2.62 -18.29 -4.96
C TYR A 154 3.48 -17.49 -3.99
N VAL A 155 4.78 -17.77 -3.90
CA VAL A 155 5.70 -17.14 -2.96
C VAL A 155 6.28 -15.82 -3.47
N LEU A 156 6.34 -15.64 -4.79
CA LEU A 156 6.95 -14.48 -5.44
C LEU A 156 6.43 -13.12 -4.95
N PRO A 157 5.11 -12.89 -4.75
CA PRO A 157 4.63 -11.61 -4.24
C PRO A 157 5.20 -11.25 -2.87
N VAL A 158 5.39 -12.24 -1.98
CA VAL A 158 6.00 -12.04 -0.66
C VAL A 158 7.48 -11.66 -0.79
N ALA A 159 8.22 -12.34 -1.67
CA ALA A 159 9.63 -12.03 -1.93
C ALA A 159 9.81 -10.59 -2.45
N VAL A 160 8.96 -10.18 -3.41
CA VAL A 160 8.96 -8.80 -3.93
C VAL A 160 8.53 -7.79 -2.87
N ALA A 161 7.55 -8.12 -2.03
CA ALA A 161 7.12 -7.24 -0.94
C ALA A 161 8.21 -7.05 0.13
N ARG A 162 8.98 -8.08 0.47
CA ARG A 162 10.15 -7.96 1.35
C ARG A 162 11.24 -7.06 0.78
N PHE A 163 11.52 -7.18 -0.51
CA PHE A 163 12.40 -6.24 -1.21
C PHE A 163 11.84 -4.81 -1.15
N ALA A 164 10.54 -4.65 -1.46
CA ALA A 164 9.88 -3.35 -1.42
C ALA A 164 9.92 -2.72 -0.02
N TYR A 165 9.79 -3.50 1.05
CA TYR A 165 9.81 -3.07 2.44
C TYR A 165 11.22 -2.72 2.95
N THR A 166 12.21 -3.57 2.66
CA THR A 166 13.56 -3.44 3.22
C THR A 166 14.56 -2.70 2.34
N ASP A 167 14.22 -2.48 1.06
CA ASP A 167 15.11 -1.96 0.02
C ASP A 167 16.39 -2.78 -0.18
N ARG A 168 16.37 -4.07 0.24
CA ARG A 168 17.50 -5.00 0.16
C ARG A 168 17.14 -6.21 -0.68
N VAL A 169 17.89 -6.44 -1.75
CA VAL A 169 17.69 -7.61 -2.64
C VAL A 169 17.83 -8.92 -1.88
N SER A 170 18.76 -9.01 -0.93
CA SER A 170 18.96 -10.20 -0.09
C SER A 170 17.72 -10.57 0.74
N ALA A 171 16.89 -9.61 1.11
CA ALA A 171 15.67 -9.87 1.88
C ALA A 171 14.64 -10.67 1.08
N ALA A 172 14.63 -10.54 -0.25
CA ALA A 172 13.77 -11.33 -1.12
C ALA A 172 14.14 -12.82 -1.13
N PHE A 173 15.40 -13.17 -0.78
CA PHE A 173 15.91 -14.54 -0.80
C PHE A 173 16.04 -15.18 0.58
N ASP A 174 15.56 -14.51 1.63
CA ASP A 174 15.42 -15.13 2.95
C ASP A 174 14.23 -16.11 2.92
N ILE A 175 14.49 -17.32 2.42
CA ILE A 175 13.48 -18.35 2.14
C ILE A 175 12.63 -18.63 3.37
N ARG A 176 13.22 -18.69 4.56
CA ARG A 176 12.50 -18.99 5.79
C ARG A 176 11.43 -17.95 6.06
N ALA A 177 11.81 -16.68 6.00
CA ALA A 177 10.92 -15.59 6.35
C ALA A 177 9.97 -15.22 5.19
N VAL A 178 10.34 -15.53 3.94
CA VAL A 178 9.45 -15.51 2.77
C VAL A 178 8.34 -16.57 2.90
N VAL A 179 8.71 -17.82 3.22
CA VAL A 179 7.74 -18.92 3.40
C VAL A 179 6.85 -18.67 4.62
N ALA A 180 7.40 -18.14 5.71
CA ALA A 180 6.62 -17.78 6.89
C ALA A 180 5.51 -16.77 6.55
N GLY A 181 5.83 -15.70 5.79
CA GLY A 181 4.83 -14.74 5.33
C GLY A 181 3.81 -15.35 4.36
N ALA A 182 4.26 -16.25 3.48
CA ALA A 182 3.39 -16.90 2.50
C ALA A 182 2.40 -17.92 3.10
N LEU A 183 2.69 -18.45 4.29
CA LEU A 183 1.85 -19.43 4.99
C LEU A 183 0.80 -18.80 5.92
N THR A 184 0.66 -17.47 5.92
CA THR A 184 -0.32 -16.76 6.74
C THR A 184 -1.71 -16.74 6.07
N GLU A 185 -2.76 -16.70 6.88
CA GLU A 185 -4.15 -16.62 6.43
C GLU A 185 -4.45 -15.29 5.71
N ASP A 186 -3.90 -14.19 6.21
CA ASP A 186 -4.06 -12.85 5.62
C ASP A 186 -3.47 -12.79 4.21
N TYR A 187 -2.28 -13.35 4.01
CA TYR A 187 -1.66 -13.45 2.70
C TYR A 187 -2.46 -14.36 1.77
N ALA A 188 -2.90 -15.54 2.23
CA ALA A 188 -3.67 -16.47 1.43
C ALA A 188 -4.96 -15.83 0.91
N THR A 189 -5.65 -15.06 1.76
CA THR A 189 -6.85 -14.30 1.39
C THR A 189 -6.56 -13.24 0.34
N ALA A 190 -5.51 -12.44 0.55
CA ALA A 190 -5.09 -11.41 -0.40
C ALA A 190 -4.67 -12.00 -1.76
N TRP A 191 -3.99 -13.14 -1.76
CA TRP A 191 -3.60 -13.86 -2.95
C TRP A 191 -4.82 -14.41 -3.70
N PHE A 192 -5.78 -15.02 -3.00
CA PHE A 192 -7.01 -15.52 -3.60
C PHE A 192 -7.83 -14.39 -4.25
N VAL A 193 -7.99 -13.25 -3.57
CA VAL A 193 -8.66 -12.06 -4.13
C VAL A 193 -7.93 -11.56 -5.38
N SER A 194 -6.59 -11.57 -5.36
CA SER A 194 -5.77 -11.17 -6.50
C SER A 194 -5.92 -12.11 -7.70
N VAL A 195 -6.02 -13.42 -7.46
CA VAL A 195 -6.27 -14.42 -8.51
C VAL A 195 -7.68 -14.28 -9.06
N ALA A 196 -8.69 -14.13 -8.19
CA ALA A 196 -10.06 -13.89 -8.62
C ALA A 196 -10.17 -12.63 -9.50
N LEU A 197 -9.55 -11.52 -9.08
CA LEU A 197 -9.53 -10.28 -9.86
C LEU A 197 -8.90 -10.49 -11.24
N GLN A 198 -7.79 -11.22 -11.31
CA GLN A 198 -7.14 -11.55 -12.58
C GLN A 198 -8.03 -12.43 -13.45
N PHE A 199 -8.61 -13.48 -12.89
CA PHE A 199 -9.43 -14.44 -13.61
C PHE A 199 -10.71 -13.81 -14.18
N PHE A 200 -11.40 -12.96 -13.41
CA PHE A 200 -12.67 -12.37 -13.83
C PHE A 200 -12.50 -11.11 -14.69
N VAL A 201 -11.49 -10.27 -14.41
CA VAL A 201 -11.38 -8.94 -15.05
C VAL A 201 -10.37 -8.91 -16.20
N LEU A 202 -9.28 -9.70 -16.15
CA LEU A 202 -8.30 -9.68 -17.24
C LEU A 202 -8.87 -10.14 -18.58
N PRO A 203 -9.69 -11.19 -18.70
CA PRO A 203 -10.24 -11.59 -20.01
C PRO A 203 -11.02 -10.46 -20.68
N VAL A 204 -11.80 -9.72 -19.88
CA VAL A 204 -12.50 -8.51 -20.34
C VAL A 204 -11.51 -7.44 -20.78
N ALA A 205 -10.45 -7.19 -20.00
CA ALA A 205 -9.40 -6.25 -20.36
C ALA A 205 -8.69 -6.62 -21.68
N TYR A 206 -8.42 -7.91 -21.91
CA TYR A 206 -7.83 -8.39 -23.15
C TYR A 206 -8.74 -8.17 -24.35
N LEU A 207 -10.05 -8.44 -24.22
CA LEU A 207 -11.03 -8.20 -25.29
C LEU A 207 -11.12 -6.70 -25.63
N LEU A 208 -11.10 -5.83 -24.62
CA LEU A 208 -11.15 -4.38 -24.78
C LEU A 208 -9.86 -3.77 -25.33
N ARG A 209 -8.76 -4.53 -25.50
CA ARG A 209 -7.53 -3.99 -26.10
C ARG A 209 -7.72 -3.57 -27.56
N ILE A 210 -8.70 -4.14 -28.26
CA ILE A 210 -9.05 -3.77 -29.64
C ILE A 210 -9.38 -2.26 -29.75
N ILE A 211 -10.01 -1.70 -28.72
CA ILE A 211 -10.39 -0.27 -28.65
C ILE A 211 -9.45 0.55 -27.76
N LEU A 212 -8.24 0.04 -27.46
CA LEU A 212 -7.23 0.66 -26.59
C LEU A 212 -7.60 0.77 -25.09
N VAL A 213 -8.89 0.82 -24.74
CA VAL A 213 -9.40 0.89 -23.35
C VAL A 213 -8.92 -0.30 -22.50
N GLY A 214 -8.73 -1.46 -23.13
CA GLY A 214 -8.25 -2.67 -22.46
C GLY A 214 -6.89 -2.51 -21.78
N PHE A 215 -6.01 -1.66 -22.31
CA PHE A 215 -4.71 -1.38 -21.68
C PHE A 215 -4.85 -0.62 -20.36
N LEU A 216 -5.79 0.33 -20.30
CA LEU A 216 -6.09 1.08 -19.08
C LEU A 216 -6.68 0.15 -18.02
N LEU A 217 -7.65 -0.68 -18.41
CA LEU A 217 -8.28 -1.64 -17.50
C LEU A 217 -7.26 -2.67 -17.00
N GLN A 218 -6.40 -3.19 -17.86
CA GLN A 218 -5.32 -4.09 -17.47
C GLN A 218 -4.38 -3.44 -16.46
N PHE A 219 -4.02 -2.17 -16.67
CA PHE A 219 -3.18 -1.44 -15.72
C PHE A 219 -3.87 -1.31 -14.36
N VAL A 220 -5.14 -0.89 -14.34
CA VAL A 220 -5.95 -0.78 -13.11
C VAL A 220 -5.99 -2.11 -12.36
N VAL A 221 -6.27 -3.21 -13.05
CA VAL A 221 -6.29 -4.57 -12.47
C VAL A 221 -4.91 -4.95 -11.94
N ALA A 222 -3.85 -4.70 -12.71
CA ALA A 222 -2.50 -5.04 -12.29
C ALA A 222 -2.10 -4.28 -11.02
N VAL A 223 -2.45 -2.99 -10.91
CA VAL A 223 -2.20 -2.17 -9.71
C VAL A 223 -3.05 -2.65 -8.52
N ALA A 224 -4.33 -2.96 -8.73
CA ALA A 224 -5.22 -3.50 -7.71
C ALA A 224 -4.70 -4.83 -7.14
N VAL A 225 -4.13 -5.70 -7.98
CA VAL A 225 -3.44 -6.93 -7.54
C VAL A 225 -2.24 -6.61 -6.65
N ARG A 226 -1.40 -5.62 -7.01
CA ARG A 226 -0.25 -5.21 -6.19
C ARG A 226 -0.69 -4.62 -4.86
N TYR A 227 -1.80 -3.87 -4.86
CA TYR A 227 -2.41 -3.34 -3.65
C TYR A 227 -2.79 -4.48 -2.69
N CYS A 228 -3.48 -5.50 -3.19
CA CYS A 228 -3.83 -6.67 -2.38
C CYS A 228 -2.59 -7.36 -1.82
N TYR A 229 -1.54 -7.57 -2.64
CA TYR A 229 -0.30 -8.18 -2.15
C TYR A 229 0.42 -7.34 -1.08
N GLY A 230 0.50 -6.03 -1.25
CA GLY A 230 1.16 -5.18 -0.25
C GLY A 230 0.40 -5.12 1.07
N GLN A 231 -0.94 -5.06 1.03
CA GLN A 231 -1.78 -5.13 2.22
C GLN A 231 -1.65 -6.50 2.90
N GLY A 232 -1.91 -7.58 2.17
CA GLY A 232 -1.90 -8.93 2.73
C GLY A 232 -0.55 -9.35 3.30
N VAL A 233 0.57 -8.95 2.67
CA VAL A 233 1.92 -9.21 3.22
C VAL A 233 2.22 -8.29 4.41
N GLY A 234 1.78 -7.03 4.38
CA GLY A 234 1.94 -6.10 5.50
C GLY A 234 1.23 -6.61 6.76
N ASP A 235 -0.02 -7.05 6.61
CA ASP A 235 -0.84 -7.61 7.68
C ASP A 235 -0.23 -8.93 8.20
N ALA A 236 0.12 -9.85 7.29
CA ALA A 236 0.75 -11.12 7.60
C ALA A 236 2.04 -11.00 8.42
N MET A 237 2.84 -9.96 8.16
CA MET A 237 4.14 -9.76 8.77
C MET A 237 4.13 -8.72 9.92
N GLY A 238 2.97 -8.09 10.18
CA GLY A 238 2.83 -7.03 11.18
C GLY A 238 3.74 -5.83 10.90
N TRP A 239 3.85 -5.41 9.64
CA TRP A 239 4.75 -4.34 9.23
C TRP A 239 4.11 -2.96 9.34
N ASP A 240 4.88 -2.02 9.88
CA ASP A 240 4.51 -0.60 9.90
C ASP A 240 4.64 0.03 8.49
N PRO A 241 3.92 1.14 8.22
CA PRO A 241 4.06 1.89 6.98
C PRO A 241 5.50 2.34 6.68
N VAL A 242 5.96 2.14 5.44
CA VAL A 242 7.28 2.60 4.96
C VAL A 242 7.13 3.73 3.95
N ASP A 243 7.93 4.79 4.08
CA ASP A 243 7.93 5.92 3.15
C ASP A 243 8.11 5.46 1.68
N PRO A 244 7.21 5.85 0.76
CA PRO A 244 7.27 5.49 -0.66
C PRO A 244 8.58 5.87 -1.38
N ASP A 245 9.19 6.99 -0.99
CA ASP A 245 10.26 7.63 -1.74
C ASP A 245 11.64 7.52 -1.05
N GLY A 246 11.72 6.90 0.12
CA GLY A 246 12.98 6.71 0.85
C GLY A 246 13.66 8.01 1.29
N GLY A 247 12.94 9.14 1.25
CA GLY A 247 13.37 10.43 1.77
C GLY A 247 12.95 10.61 3.23
N PRO A 248 13.50 11.61 3.95
CA PRO A 248 12.95 12.01 5.25
C PRO A 248 11.55 12.58 5.04
N VAL A 249 10.55 12.02 5.72
CA VAL A 249 9.20 12.61 5.75
C VAL A 249 9.32 14.04 6.27
N PRO A 250 8.95 15.08 5.51
CA PRO A 250 8.96 16.43 6.03
C PRO A 250 7.90 16.51 7.14
N TRP A 251 8.30 17.04 8.30
CA TRP A 251 7.51 17.05 9.53
C TRP A 251 6.11 17.70 9.40
N ASN A 252 5.85 18.40 8.29
CA ASN A 252 4.59 19.04 7.96
C ASN A 252 3.55 18.11 7.30
N GLU A 253 3.94 16.93 6.80
CA GLU A 253 3.03 15.92 6.24
C GLU A 253 2.71 14.78 7.22
N LEU A 254 3.47 14.69 8.31
CA LEU A 254 3.11 13.89 9.48
C LEU A 254 1.94 14.57 10.19
N THR A 255 0.73 14.34 9.72
CA THR A 255 -0.45 14.60 10.56
C THR A 255 -0.34 13.63 11.74
N PRO A 256 -0.19 14.10 12.99
CA PRO A 256 -0.14 13.18 14.12
C PRO A 256 -1.50 12.49 14.21
N ALA A 257 -1.53 11.19 13.95
CA ALA A 257 -2.76 10.38 13.99
C ALA A 257 -3.35 10.25 15.43
N VAL A 258 -2.71 10.86 16.43
CA VAL A 258 -3.27 10.98 17.77
C VAL A 258 -2.88 12.36 18.34
N THR A 259 -3.78 13.34 18.19
CA THR A 259 -3.91 14.40 19.19
C THR A 259 -4.26 13.68 20.48
N ARG A 260 -3.27 13.47 21.37
CA ARG A 260 -3.53 12.86 22.67
C ARG A 260 -4.67 13.64 23.32
N VAL A 261 -5.66 12.87 23.75
CA VAL A 261 -6.91 13.23 24.40
C VAL A 261 -6.64 14.13 25.63
N ALA A 262 -6.32 15.41 25.42
CA ALA A 262 -6.23 16.41 26.47
C ALA A 262 -7.57 17.14 26.65
N GLU A 263 -8.43 17.17 25.63
CA GLU A 263 -9.70 17.90 25.68
C GLU A 263 -10.91 17.08 26.17
N ALA A 264 -10.83 15.74 26.19
CA ALA A 264 -11.89 14.92 26.80
C ALA A 264 -11.76 14.83 28.34
N GLY A 265 -10.60 15.19 28.91
CA GLY A 265 -10.41 15.31 30.36
C GLY A 265 -10.92 16.64 30.93
N ALA A 266 -10.87 17.72 30.15
CA ALA A 266 -11.30 19.05 30.59
C ALA A 266 -12.84 19.19 30.68
N LYS A 267 -13.59 18.45 29.87
CA LYS A 267 -15.06 18.46 29.87
C LYS A 267 -15.71 17.48 30.86
N ARG A 268 -14.93 16.60 31.50
CA ARG A 268 -15.41 15.68 32.56
C ARG A 268 -15.11 16.18 33.99
N ALA A 269 -14.21 17.14 34.14
CA ALA A 269 -13.84 17.72 35.43
C ALA A 269 -14.73 18.90 35.88
N THR A 270 -15.53 19.47 34.97
CA THR A 270 -16.40 20.64 35.24
C THR A 270 -17.88 20.29 35.47
N THR A 271 -18.31 19.04 35.26
CA THR A 271 -19.70 18.59 35.45
C THR A 271 -19.94 17.78 36.73
N ARG A 272 -18.96 17.70 37.64
CA ARG A 272 -19.12 17.01 38.94
C ARG A 272 -18.70 17.89 40.11
N ARG A 273 -19.31 19.07 40.22
CA ARG A 273 -19.14 19.97 41.38
C ARG A 273 -20.39 20.81 41.64
N ASN A 274 -21.51 20.16 41.98
CA ASN A 274 -22.57 20.79 42.78
C ASN A 274 -23.67 19.77 43.18
N THR A 275 -23.50 19.14 44.34
CA THR A 275 -24.63 18.73 45.20
C THR A 275 -24.12 18.75 46.64
N THR A 276 -24.45 19.83 47.35
CA THR A 276 -24.23 19.95 48.79
C THR A 276 -25.42 19.36 49.54
N ARG A 277 -25.13 18.75 50.71
CA ARG A 277 -25.97 18.65 51.93
C ARG A 277 -26.55 17.26 52.27
N ALA A 278 -25.94 16.58 53.26
CA ALA A 278 -26.47 16.41 54.63
C ALA A 278 -25.82 15.22 55.37
N GLY A 279 -25.41 15.44 56.63
CA GLY A 279 -25.05 14.40 57.62
C GLY A 279 -23.56 14.43 58.00
N ARG A 280 -23.17 15.05 59.13
CA ARG A 280 -23.19 14.56 60.53
C ARG A 280 -21.78 14.14 60.96
N TRP A 281 -21.17 14.94 61.85
CA TRP A 281 -19.86 14.76 62.50
C TRP A 281 -19.83 13.54 63.46
N PRO A 282 -18.65 13.03 63.88
CA PRO A 282 -17.88 13.66 64.97
C PRO A 282 -16.34 13.71 64.80
N ASP A 283 -15.77 14.85 65.21
CA ASP A 283 -14.58 15.09 66.06
C ASP A 283 -13.35 14.17 65.99
N THR A 284 -12.19 14.78 65.68
CA THR A 284 -10.95 14.69 66.51
C THR A 284 -9.88 15.65 65.97
N GLU A 285 -9.75 16.81 66.62
CA GLU A 285 -8.47 17.50 66.86
C GLU A 285 -7.91 17.00 68.23
N PRO A 286 -6.67 17.30 68.68
CA PRO A 286 -5.69 18.27 68.17
C PRO A 286 -4.21 17.78 68.13
N ALA A 287 -3.33 18.56 67.50
CA ALA A 287 -1.94 18.70 67.98
C ALA A 287 -1.38 20.08 67.59
N VAL A 288 -1.27 20.94 68.60
CA VAL A 288 -0.70 22.29 68.56
C VAL A 288 0.81 22.22 68.81
N ALA A 289 1.56 23.13 68.17
CA ALA A 289 2.73 23.88 68.66
C ALA A 289 3.95 23.83 67.72
N ARG A 290 4.32 24.98 67.14
CA ARG A 290 5.42 25.81 67.68
C ARG A 290 5.50 27.18 66.99
N ILE A 291 5.67 28.19 67.84
CA ILE A 291 5.82 29.64 67.64
C ILE A 291 7.15 29.99 66.93
N LYS A 292 7.20 31.03 66.08
CA LYS A 292 7.89 32.35 66.32
C LYS A 292 7.94 33.25 65.06
N ALA A 293 7.33 34.43 65.14
CA ALA A 293 7.70 35.64 64.39
C ALA A 293 8.68 36.48 65.27
N PRO A 294 9.42 37.46 64.71
CA PRO A 294 8.85 38.80 64.57
C PRO A 294 9.34 39.61 63.34
N ALA A 295 8.78 40.82 63.25
CA ALA A 295 8.72 41.79 62.16
C ALA A 295 9.94 42.70 61.95
N SER A 296 9.97 43.35 60.77
CA SER A 296 10.45 44.72 60.46
C SER A 296 10.10 44.96 58.97
N ASP A 297 9.19 45.82 58.53
CA ASP A 297 8.95 47.27 58.67
C ASP A 297 9.94 48.19 57.92
N GLY A 298 9.38 49.13 57.15
CA GLY A 298 10.01 50.22 56.37
C GLY A 298 10.40 49.85 54.91
N GLY A 299 10.08 50.61 53.85
CA GLY A 299 9.53 51.96 53.69
C GLY A 299 10.00 52.54 52.33
N GLY A 300 9.28 53.53 51.78
CA GLY A 300 9.66 54.39 50.64
C GLY A 300 9.02 53.98 49.30
N GLU A 301 8.01 54.70 48.78
CA GLU A 301 8.10 55.96 48.00
C GLU A 301 8.86 55.70 46.67
N ASP A 302 8.35 56.01 45.48
CA ASP A 302 8.00 57.35 45.04
C ASP A 302 7.49 57.35 43.56
N ASN A 303 6.68 58.36 43.21
CA ASN A 303 6.36 58.91 41.87
C ASN A 303 5.61 58.05 40.82
N GLY A 304 4.53 58.49 40.18
CA GLY A 304 3.97 59.84 40.03
C GLY A 304 3.62 60.10 38.56
N ASN A 305 2.43 60.69 38.34
CA ASN A 305 2.00 61.44 37.15
C ASN A 305 1.57 60.61 35.91
N GLY A 306 0.48 60.87 35.19
CA GLY A 306 -0.60 61.87 35.22
C GLY A 306 -1.59 61.44 34.10
N ASP A 307 -2.90 61.42 34.30
CA ASP A 307 -3.87 62.51 34.43
C ASP A 307 -4.58 62.86 33.11
N THR A 308 -5.91 62.98 33.24
CA THR A 308 -6.92 63.64 32.38
C THR A 308 -7.48 62.93 31.14
N ASN A 309 -8.72 63.17 30.68
CA ASN A 309 -10.07 63.42 31.22
C ASN A 309 -10.94 63.78 29.99
N GLY A 310 -12.25 63.55 30.06
CA GLY A 310 -13.28 64.02 29.11
C GLY A 310 -14.00 62.84 28.45
N GLY A 311 -15.29 62.59 28.58
CA GLY A 311 -16.46 63.41 28.97
C GLY A 311 -17.61 62.91 28.07
N GLN A 312 -18.51 62.08 28.60
CA GLN A 312 -19.95 62.35 28.75
C GLN A 312 -20.68 62.98 27.55
N GLU A 313 -21.65 62.24 26.99
CA GLU A 313 -23.03 62.61 26.56
C GLU A 313 -23.57 61.44 25.70
N ALA A 314 -24.55 60.64 26.15
CA ALA A 314 -26.00 60.88 26.32
C ALA A 314 -26.83 60.39 25.10
N GLU A 315 -27.74 59.45 25.41
CA GLU A 315 -29.14 59.42 24.94
C GLU A 315 -29.50 58.94 23.52
N GLY A 316 -30.48 58.02 23.41
CA GLY A 316 -31.11 57.66 22.14
C GLY A 316 -31.79 56.30 22.10
N ASP A 317 -33.08 56.30 22.39
CA ASP A 317 -34.00 55.19 22.64
C ASP A 317 -34.72 54.66 21.37
N TRP A 318 -35.42 53.53 21.52
CA TRP A 318 -36.54 52.96 20.71
C TRP A 318 -36.36 52.08 19.45
N VAL A 319 -36.92 50.86 19.61
CA VAL A 319 -37.47 49.88 18.63
C VAL A 319 -38.80 50.41 18.02
N PRO A 320 -39.46 49.84 16.98
CA PRO A 320 -40.35 48.66 17.14
C PRO A 320 -40.43 47.74 15.88
N ALA A 321 -40.53 46.41 16.06
CA ALA A 321 -41.73 45.55 15.89
C ALA A 321 -42.19 45.19 14.46
N SER A 322 -42.18 43.87 14.16
CA SER A 322 -43.20 43.04 13.47
C SER A 322 -42.51 41.77 12.93
N SER A 323 -43.01 40.55 12.97
CA SER A 323 -44.33 40.02 13.33
C SER A 323 -44.21 38.55 13.75
N VAL A 324 -44.95 38.22 14.80
CA VAL A 324 -45.32 36.89 15.29
C VAL A 324 -46.16 36.16 14.24
N THR A 325 -45.96 34.85 14.06
CA THR A 325 -47.10 33.92 13.88
C THR A 325 -46.74 32.56 14.49
N ILE A 326 -47.38 32.26 15.62
CA ILE A 326 -47.54 30.91 16.18
C ILE A 326 -48.81 30.31 15.57
N ARG A 327 -48.75 29.05 15.13
CA ARG A 327 -49.92 28.15 15.17
C ARG A 327 -49.51 26.74 15.62
N ARG A 328 -49.89 26.45 16.89
CA ARG A 328 -50.44 25.17 17.39
C ARG A 328 -51.52 24.62 16.43
N ASN A 329 -51.97 23.37 16.44
CA ASN A 329 -51.66 22.08 17.06
C ASN A 329 -52.80 21.14 16.58
N ASP A 330 -52.65 19.85 16.88
CA ASP A 330 -53.71 18.86 17.08
C ASP A 330 -54.26 18.03 15.90
N GLY A 331 -54.14 16.73 16.11
CA GLY A 331 -54.61 15.60 15.30
C GLY A 331 -53.89 14.34 15.78
#